data_AF-G8R6Z0-F1
#
_entry.id   AF-G8R6Z0-F1
#
_cell.length_a   1.000
_cell.length_b   1.000
_cell.length_c   1.000
_cell.angle_alpha   90.00
_cell.angle_beta   90.00
_cell.angle_gamma   90.00
#
_symmetry.space_group_name_H-M   'P 1'
#
loop_
_entity.id
_entity.type
_entity.pdbx_description
1 polymer ?
#
loop_
_entity_poly.entity_id
_entity_poly.type
_entity_poly.pdbx_seq_one_letter_code
_entity_poly.pdbx_strand_id
1 'polypeptide(L)'
;MIHSAIQFIVNFLNKEIQFAHDVGSEIVVAGGVMNTDGSVSVGFDNKMVLTLVNLEQEKVMKNTGDLNAVGKGFGKSSPPIYLNMYLLVSANFDSANYMEALKMLSTVISVFQVNSFFSNRTHPDLDAKLGKLTFEIVNLSTSELSHVWSGMGAKYLPSILYKVRMITFNSDQVDKEIPKISGLGGDVS
;
A
#
# COMPACT_ATOMS: atom_id res chain seq x y z
N MET A 1 -8.34 3.20 -1.99
CA MET A 1 -7.66 1.98 -1.52
C MET A 1 -6.14 2.12 -1.57
N ILE A 2 -5.47 1.98 -2.72
CA ILE A 2 -3.99 2.15 -2.80
C ILE A 2 -3.57 3.55 -2.31
N HIS A 3 -4.24 4.60 -2.81
CA HIS A 3 -4.05 5.97 -2.34
C HIS A 3 -4.19 6.09 -0.81
N SER A 4 -5.30 5.61 -0.24
CA SER A 4 -5.56 5.64 1.21
C SER A 4 -4.47 4.89 2.00
N ALA A 5 -3.99 3.75 1.49
CA ALA A 5 -2.96 2.95 2.13
C ALA A 5 -1.62 3.70 2.14
N ILE A 6 -1.19 4.24 1.00
CA ILE A 6 0.04 5.02 0.90
C ILE A 6 -0.03 6.26 1.80
N GLN A 7 -1.14 6.99 1.76
CA GLN A 7 -1.34 8.17 2.60
C GLN A 7 -1.27 7.83 4.10
N PHE A 8 -1.93 6.75 4.52
CA PHE A 8 -1.83 6.25 5.89
C PHE A 8 -0.38 5.96 6.29
N ILE A 9 0.38 5.27 5.43
CA ILE A 9 1.77 4.90 5.70
C ILE A 9 2.66 6.14 5.82
N VAL A 10 2.52 7.11 4.91
CA VAL A 10 3.26 8.38 4.95
C VAL A 10 2.96 9.14 6.24
N ASN A 11 1.68 9.27 6.60
CA ASN A 11 1.27 9.99 7.80
C ASN A 11 1.79 9.30 9.06
N PHE A 12 1.69 7.96 9.11
CA PHE A 12 2.18 7.16 10.22
C PHE A 12 3.70 7.30 10.40
N LEU A 13 4.48 7.13 9.33
CA LEU A 13 5.93 7.29 9.40
C LEU A 13 6.35 8.71 9.80
N ASN A 14 5.68 9.75 9.26
CA ASN A 14 5.97 11.13 9.67
C ASN A 14 5.72 11.32 11.17
N LYS A 15 4.59 10.84 11.70
CA LYS A 15 4.28 10.92 13.14
C LYS A 15 5.35 10.25 14.01
N GLU A 16 5.76 9.03 13.65
CA GLU A 16 6.77 8.28 14.40
C GLU A 16 8.16 8.94 14.33
N ILE A 17 8.56 9.46 13.17
CA ILE A 17 9.83 10.16 12.99
C ILE A 17 9.85 11.49 13.74
N GLN A 18 8.76 12.26 13.69
CA GLN A 18 8.61 13.50 14.47
C GLN A 18 8.76 13.22 15.97
N PHE A 19 8.13 12.16 16.46
CA PHE A 19 8.26 11.75 17.86
C PHE A 19 9.69 11.30 18.22
N ALA A 20 10.37 10.56 17.34
CA ALA A 20 11.70 10.03 17.59
C ALA A 20 12.84 11.07 17.51
N HIS A 21 12.65 12.15 16.74
CA HIS A 21 13.73 13.07 16.38
C HIS A 21 13.44 14.55 16.58
N ASP A 22 12.25 14.93 17.08
CA ASP A 22 11.84 16.32 17.31
C ASP A 22 11.96 17.20 16.05
N VAL A 23 11.57 16.63 14.91
CA VAL A 23 11.56 17.34 13.62
C VAL A 23 10.21 18.01 13.39
N GLY A 24 10.20 19.30 13.03
CA GLY A 24 8.96 20.07 12.84
C GLY A 24 8.34 19.99 11.43
N SER A 25 9.03 19.38 10.47
CA SER A 25 8.59 19.27 9.08
C SER A 25 8.35 17.82 8.66
N GLU A 26 7.47 17.60 7.69
CA GLU A 26 7.31 16.28 7.07
C GLU A 26 8.63 15.80 6.46
N ILE A 27 9.13 14.65 6.89
CA ILE A 27 10.36 14.03 6.39
C ILE A 27 10.05 12.97 5.34
N VAL A 28 8.88 12.33 5.42
CA VAL A 28 8.47 11.25 4.51
C VAL A 28 7.49 11.80 3.49
N VAL A 29 7.77 11.55 2.20
CA VAL A 29 6.91 11.93 1.08
C VAL A 29 6.62 10.72 0.19
N ALA A 30 5.44 10.67 -0.43
CA ALA A 30 5.15 9.64 -1.44
C ALA A 30 5.40 10.18 -2.85
N GLY A 31 6.07 9.38 -3.68
CA GLY A 31 6.33 9.72 -5.08
C GLY A 31 7.53 8.99 -5.66
N GLY A 32 7.88 9.34 -6.89
CA GLY A 32 9.16 8.95 -7.51
C GLY A 32 10.24 9.98 -7.21
N VAL A 33 11.50 9.55 -7.12
CA VAL A 33 12.66 10.48 -7.05
C VAL A 33 12.91 11.20 -8.37
N MET A 34 12.41 10.64 -9.47
CA MET A 34 12.45 11.20 -10.81
C MET A 34 11.02 11.36 -11.32
N ASN A 35 10.77 12.45 -12.05
CA ASN A 35 9.54 12.68 -12.77
C ASN A 35 9.49 11.81 -14.04
N THR A 36 8.29 11.67 -14.62
CA THR A 36 8.08 10.89 -15.85
C THR A 36 8.77 11.47 -17.07
N ASP A 37 9.13 12.76 -17.04
CA ASP A 37 9.89 13.45 -18.07
C ASP A 37 11.42 13.34 -17.88
N GLY A 38 11.87 12.64 -16.83
CA GLY A 38 13.29 12.49 -16.49
C GLY A 38 13.90 13.67 -15.74
N SER A 39 13.10 14.66 -15.32
CA SER A 39 13.56 15.69 -14.39
C SER A 39 13.57 15.19 -12.94
N VAL A 40 14.32 15.86 -12.07
CA VAL A 40 14.35 15.54 -10.63
C VAL A 40 13.08 16.07 -9.95
N SER A 41 12.50 15.29 -9.06
CA SER A 41 11.32 15.68 -8.29
C SER A 41 11.60 16.85 -7.37
N VAL A 42 10.88 17.96 -7.55
CA VAL A 42 11.04 19.18 -6.74
C VAL A 42 10.45 18.97 -5.34
N GLY A 43 11.17 19.39 -4.30
CA GLY A 43 10.72 19.31 -2.91
C GLY A 43 10.97 17.96 -2.23
N PHE A 44 11.70 17.07 -2.89
CA PHE A 44 12.06 15.75 -2.38
C PHE A 44 13.46 15.74 -1.75
N ASP A 45 14.16 16.87 -1.75
CA ASP A 45 15.49 17.03 -1.16
C ASP A 45 15.44 16.88 0.36
N ASN A 46 16.38 16.11 0.90
CA ASN A 46 16.48 15.78 2.32
C ASN A 46 15.19 15.15 2.87
N LYS A 47 14.57 14.27 2.07
CA LYS A 47 13.38 13.50 2.42
C LYS A 47 13.61 12.00 2.32
N MET A 48 12.83 11.26 3.11
CA MET A 48 12.57 9.85 2.88
C MET A 48 11.46 9.72 1.83
N VAL A 49 11.72 9.07 0.71
CA VAL A 49 10.79 8.95 -0.40
C VAL A 49 10.20 7.54 -0.42
N LEU A 50 8.88 7.43 -0.28
CA LEU A 50 8.11 6.20 -0.40
C LEU A 50 7.61 6.04 -1.83
N THR A 51 8.19 5.11 -2.57
CA THR A 51 7.83 4.81 -3.96
C THR A 51 7.13 3.46 -4.07
N LEU A 52 5.98 3.40 -4.75
CA LEU A 52 5.36 2.15 -5.15
C LEU A 52 6.05 1.63 -6.42
N VAL A 53 6.84 0.55 -6.30
CA VAL A 53 7.64 0.00 -7.41
C VAL A 53 6.96 -1.15 -8.15
N ASN A 54 6.06 -1.86 -7.50
CA ASN A 54 5.30 -2.96 -8.12
C ASN A 54 3.98 -3.24 -7.40
N LEU A 55 3.02 -3.81 -8.13
CA LEU A 55 1.72 -4.26 -7.62
C LEU A 55 1.42 -5.68 -8.15
N GLU A 56 1.11 -6.59 -7.24
CA GLU A 56 0.74 -7.97 -7.58
C GLU A 56 -0.58 -8.35 -6.93
N GLN A 57 -1.46 -9.02 -7.67
CA GLN A 57 -2.65 -9.63 -7.08
C GLN A 57 -2.30 -11.02 -6.54
N GLU A 58 -2.64 -11.28 -5.28
CA GLU A 58 -2.56 -12.62 -4.72
C GLU A 58 -3.76 -13.44 -5.21
N LYS A 59 -3.49 -14.48 -6.00
CA LYS A 59 -4.52 -15.39 -6.49
C LYS A 59 -4.90 -16.37 -5.38
N VAL A 60 -5.97 -16.06 -4.65
CA VAL A 60 -6.55 -16.98 -3.68
C VAL A 60 -7.48 -17.96 -4.43
N MET A 61 -7.31 -19.26 -4.20
CA MET A 61 -8.09 -20.29 -4.89
C MET A 61 -9.56 -20.25 -4.41
N LYS A 62 -10.47 -19.95 -5.35
CA LYS A 62 -11.93 -19.84 -5.22
C LYS A 62 -12.43 -18.72 -4.30
N ASN A 63 -12.72 -17.56 -4.91
CA ASN A 63 -13.68 -16.59 -4.36
C ASN A 63 -14.90 -16.57 -5.29
N THR A 64 -15.72 -17.62 -5.23
CA THR A 64 -17.03 -17.62 -5.88
C THR A 64 -17.85 -16.57 -5.16
N GLY A 65 -18.11 -15.42 -5.80
CA GLY A 65 -18.87 -14.33 -5.17
C GLY A 65 -20.16 -14.88 -4.56
N ASP A 66 -20.31 -14.71 -3.24
CA ASP A 66 -21.48 -15.18 -2.53
C ASP A 66 -22.72 -14.44 -3.05
N LEU A 67 -23.72 -15.22 -3.45
CA LEU A 67 -25.07 -14.70 -3.68
C LEU A 67 -25.69 -14.47 -2.29
N ASN A 68 -25.55 -13.25 -1.79
CA ASN A 68 -26.17 -12.88 -0.53
C ASN A 68 -27.66 -12.61 -0.78
N ALA A 69 -28.54 -13.22 0.01
CA ALA A 69 -29.95 -12.88 -0.02
C ALA A 69 -30.13 -11.45 0.51
N VAL A 70 -30.63 -10.55 -0.34
CA VAL A 70 -30.93 -9.16 0.02
C VAL A 70 -32.44 -8.97 -0.17
N GLY A 71 -33.19 -8.98 0.94
CA GLY A 71 -34.65 -8.82 0.90
C GLY A 71 -35.36 -9.91 0.10
N LYS A 72 -36.08 -9.53 -0.97
CA LYS A 72 -36.79 -10.46 -1.89
C LYS A 72 -35.94 -10.91 -3.10
N GLY A 73 -34.69 -10.49 -3.20
CA GLY A 73 -33.78 -10.80 -4.31
C GLY A 73 -32.43 -11.37 -3.84
N PHE A 74 -31.56 -11.67 -4.81
CA PHE A 74 -30.15 -11.98 -4.56
C PHE A 74 -29.31 -10.80 -5.00
N GLY A 75 -28.42 -10.33 -4.12
CA GLY A 75 -27.39 -9.35 -4.43
C GLY A 75 -26.06 -10.05 -4.65
N LYS A 76 -25.40 -9.77 -5.77
CA LYS A 76 -24.04 -10.27 -5.99
C LYS A 76 -23.07 -9.31 -5.32
N SER A 77 -22.32 -9.78 -4.33
CA SER A 77 -21.20 -9.01 -3.77
C SER A 77 -19.91 -9.38 -4.50
N SER A 78 -19.11 -8.36 -4.85
CA SER A 78 -17.81 -8.61 -5.45
C SER A 78 -16.85 -9.17 -4.39
N PRO A 79 -16.11 -10.26 -4.71
CA PRO A 79 -15.17 -10.85 -3.78
C PRO A 79 -14.05 -9.87 -3.38
N PRO A 80 -13.53 -9.95 -2.13
CA PRO A 80 -12.35 -9.19 -1.72
C PRO A 80 -11.14 -9.39 -2.66
N ILE A 81 -10.37 -8.32 -2.89
CA ILE A 81 -9.12 -8.37 -3.65
C ILE A 81 -7.94 -8.31 -2.67
N TYR A 82 -7.00 -9.23 -2.85
CA TYR A 82 -5.76 -9.32 -2.10
C TYR A 82 -4.63 -8.78 -2.98
N LEU A 83 -3.97 -7.71 -2.53
CA LEU A 83 -2.90 -7.05 -3.27
C LEU A 83 -1.61 -7.05 -2.46
N ASN A 84 -0.51 -7.34 -3.12
CA ASN A 84 0.85 -7.13 -2.62
C ASN A 84 1.41 -5.87 -3.28
N MET A 85 1.72 -4.88 -2.47
CA MET A 85 2.37 -3.64 -2.90
C MET A 85 3.84 -3.70 -2.53
N TYR A 86 4.72 -3.46 -3.49
CA TYR A 86 6.15 -3.36 -3.22
C TYR A 86 6.51 -1.89 -3.07
N LEU A 87 6.83 -1.48 -1.85
CA LEU A 87 7.13 -0.11 -1.49
C LEU A 87 8.62 0.03 -1.20
N LEU A 88 9.32 0.82 -2.01
CA LEU A 88 10.70 1.20 -1.79
C LEU A 88 10.73 2.47 -0.94
N VAL A 89 11.42 2.43 0.21
CA VAL A 89 11.72 3.61 0.99
C VAL A 89 13.17 4.00 0.75
N SER A 90 13.39 5.19 0.21
CA SER A 90 14.71 5.68 -0.20
C SER A 90 15.07 6.96 0.52
N ALA A 91 16.32 7.09 0.98
CA ALA A 91 16.80 8.29 1.64
C ALA A 91 17.41 9.26 0.61
N ASN A 92 16.62 10.24 0.15
CA ASN A 92 17.04 11.24 -0.83
C ASN A 92 17.66 12.46 -0.14
N PHE A 93 18.86 12.27 0.41
CA PHE A 93 19.61 13.30 1.11
C PHE A 93 20.89 13.62 0.32
N ASP A 94 21.34 14.87 0.42
CA ASP A 94 22.62 15.27 -0.13
C ASP A 94 23.80 14.60 0.61
N SER A 95 25.01 14.68 0.03
CA SER A 95 26.20 14.08 0.61
C SER A 95 26.60 14.67 1.97
N ALA A 96 26.22 15.92 2.25
CA ALA A 96 26.52 16.55 3.54
C ALA A 96 25.64 15.96 4.67
N ASN A 97 24.45 15.46 4.33
CA ASN A 97 23.48 14.90 5.26
C ASN A 97 23.38 13.36 5.22
N TYR A 98 24.35 12.68 4.61
CA TYR A 98 24.31 11.22 4.44
C TYR A 98 24.13 10.43 5.74
N MET A 99 24.79 10.84 6.83
CA MET A 99 24.63 10.18 8.13
C MET A 99 23.22 10.37 8.72
N GLU A 100 22.61 11.53 8.50
CA GLU A 100 21.21 11.76 8.90
C GLU A 100 20.26 10.91 8.04
N ALA A 101 20.56 10.77 6.74
CA ALA A 101 19.84 9.88 5.84
C ALA A 101 19.80 8.43 6.36
N LEU A 102 20.95 7.91 6.80
CA LEU A 102 21.05 6.56 7.38
C LEU A 102 20.34 6.43 8.72
N LYS A 103 20.35 7.48 9.54
CA LYS A 103 19.59 7.52 10.79
C LYS A 103 18.08 7.48 10.52
N MET A 104 17.58 8.29 9.60
CA MET A 104 16.16 8.27 9.19
C MET A 104 15.75 6.93 8.61
N LEU A 105 16.58 6.33 7.75
CA LEU A 105 16.33 5.01 7.20
C LEU A 105 16.28 3.93 8.31
N SER A 106 17.17 4.02 9.29
CA SER A 106 17.17 3.12 10.46
C SER A 106 15.89 3.26 11.28
N THR A 107 15.41 4.49 11.49
CA THR A 107 14.14 4.76 12.20
C THR A 107 12.96 4.16 11.44
N VAL A 108 12.88 4.32 10.12
CA VAL A 108 11.83 3.67 9.31
C VAL A 108 11.85 2.15 9.52
N ILE A 109 13.03 1.53 9.51
CA ILE A 109 13.18 0.09 9.71
C ILE A 109 12.67 -0.32 11.10
N SER A 110 13.07 0.41 12.15
CA SER A 110 12.61 0.15 13.52
C SER A 110 11.10 0.32 13.67
N VAL A 111 10.52 1.34 13.05
CA VAL A 111 9.07 1.60 13.09
C VAL A 111 8.28 0.43 12.53
N PHE A 112 8.66 -0.11 11.36
CA PHE A 112 7.98 -1.27 10.76
C PHE A 112 8.35 -2.60 11.42
N GLN A 113 9.50 -2.69 12.08
CA GLN A 113 9.85 -3.86 12.89
C GLN A 113 8.91 -3.97 14.10
N VAL A 114 8.58 -2.84 14.74
CA VAL A 114 7.62 -2.78 15.85
C VAL A 114 6.18 -2.87 15.35
N ASN A 115 5.87 -2.22 14.24
CA ASN A 115 4.53 -2.10 13.67
C ASN A 115 4.45 -2.80 12.31
N SER A 116 4.52 -4.14 12.31
CA SER A 116 4.43 -4.94 11.08
C SER A 116 2.98 -5.23 10.65
N PHE A 117 2.00 -4.93 11.50
CA PHE A 117 0.58 -5.22 11.29
C PHE A 117 -0.29 -3.99 11.62
N PHE A 118 -1.07 -3.55 10.64
CA PHE A 118 -2.05 -2.48 10.81
C PHE A 118 -3.46 -2.97 10.48
N SER A 119 -4.42 -2.54 11.29
CA SER A 119 -5.84 -2.80 11.10
C SER A 119 -6.64 -1.66 11.69
N ASN A 120 -7.88 -1.48 11.24
CA ASN A 120 -8.80 -0.49 11.82
C ASN A 120 -9.01 -0.61 13.33
N ARG A 121 -8.79 -1.81 13.90
CA ARG A 121 -8.92 -2.04 15.34
C ARG A 121 -7.78 -1.39 16.14
N THR A 122 -6.56 -1.43 15.59
CA THR A 122 -5.37 -0.89 16.24
C THR A 122 -5.08 0.54 15.79
N HIS A 123 -5.52 0.90 14.59
CA HIS A 123 -5.29 2.19 13.95
C HIS A 123 -6.60 2.67 13.33
N PRO A 124 -7.44 3.40 14.09
CA PRO A 124 -8.73 3.90 13.59
C PRO A 124 -8.61 4.82 12.38
N ASP A 125 -7.45 5.46 12.19
CA ASP A 125 -7.14 6.33 11.05
C ASP A 125 -6.90 5.53 9.74
N LEU A 126 -6.79 4.20 9.81
CA LEU A 126 -6.76 3.35 8.62
C LEU A 126 -8.15 3.35 7.98
N ASP A 127 -8.22 3.59 6.66
CA ASP A 127 -9.50 3.55 5.91
C ASP A 127 -10.21 2.20 6.10
N ALA A 128 -11.48 2.20 6.50
CA ALA A 128 -12.26 0.98 6.77
C ALA A 128 -12.42 0.05 5.56
N LYS A 129 -12.17 0.54 4.34
CA LYS A 129 -12.12 -0.27 3.12
C LYS A 129 -10.84 -1.12 3.04
N LEU A 130 -9.82 -0.75 3.79
CA LEU A 130 -8.54 -1.46 3.92
C LEU A 130 -8.62 -2.38 5.15
N GLY A 131 -8.91 -3.66 4.94
CA GLY A 131 -9.10 -4.59 6.05
C GLY A 131 -7.87 -4.74 6.95
N LYS A 132 -6.69 -4.82 6.34
CA LYS A 132 -5.40 -4.93 7.03
C LYS A 132 -4.24 -4.60 6.09
N LEU A 133 -3.13 -4.14 6.67
CA LEU A 133 -1.83 -4.02 6.02
C LEU A 133 -0.79 -4.82 6.81
N THR A 134 0.02 -5.63 6.12
CA THR A 134 1.14 -6.36 6.74
C THR A 134 2.44 -6.13 6.00
N PHE A 135 3.52 -5.84 6.73
CA PHE A 135 4.81 -5.43 6.18
C PHE A 135 5.84 -6.55 6.32
N GLU A 136 6.53 -6.85 5.22
CA GLU A 136 7.61 -7.84 5.15
C GLU A 136 8.79 -7.20 4.39
N ILE A 137 10.01 -7.35 4.91
CA ILE A 137 11.22 -6.89 4.20
C ILE A 137 11.47 -7.81 3.01
N VAL A 138 11.74 -7.22 1.84
CA VAL A 138 12.19 -7.93 0.65
C VAL A 138 13.66 -7.65 0.44
N ASN A 139 14.48 -8.71 0.49
CA ASN A 139 15.91 -8.62 0.21
C ASN A 139 16.14 -8.78 -1.30
N LEU A 140 16.72 -7.77 -1.93
CA LEU A 140 17.14 -7.82 -3.33
C LEU A 140 18.63 -8.14 -3.41
N SER A 141 19.01 -8.89 -4.45
CA SER A 141 20.40 -8.96 -4.90
C SER A 141 20.87 -7.62 -5.46
N THR A 142 22.18 -7.44 -5.58
CA THR A 142 22.76 -6.21 -6.14
C THR A 142 22.34 -5.96 -7.59
N SER A 143 22.11 -7.01 -8.37
CA SER A 143 21.60 -6.90 -9.75
C SER A 143 20.13 -6.47 -9.79
N GLU A 144 19.27 -7.06 -8.96
CA GLU A 144 17.86 -6.67 -8.86
C GLU A 144 17.73 -5.22 -8.37
N LEU A 145 18.53 -4.83 -7.38
CA LEU A 145 18.58 -3.46 -6.89
C LEU A 145 18.98 -2.49 -8.01
N SER A 146 20.02 -2.82 -8.78
CA SER A 146 20.43 -2.03 -9.95
C SER A 146 19.31 -1.92 -11.00
N HIS A 147 18.57 -3.01 -11.27
CA HIS A 147 17.45 -3.00 -12.20
C HIS A 147 16.29 -2.12 -11.73
N VAL A 148 15.94 -2.16 -10.44
CA VAL A 148 14.89 -1.30 -9.87
C VAL A 148 15.26 0.18 -10.06
N TRP A 149 16.47 0.57 -9.67
CA TRP A 149 16.91 1.97 -9.78
C TRP A 149 17.06 2.44 -11.22
N SER A 150 17.59 1.59 -12.11
CA SER A 150 17.72 1.88 -13.53
C SER A 150 16.35 2.02 -14.21
N GLY A 151 15.38 1.17 -13.85
CA GLY A 151 14.00 1.24 -14.35
C GLY A 151 13.27 2.51 -13.92
N MET A 152 13.65 3.08 -12.78
CA MET A 152 13.16 4.39 -12.31
C MET A 152 13.88 5.58 -12.96
N GLY A 153 14.89 5.35 -13.81
CA GLY A 153 15.71 6.42 -14.40
C GLY A 153 16.52 7.22 -13.37
N ALA A 154 16.75 6.64 -12.20
CA ALA A 154 17.35 7.33 -11.05
C ALA A 154 18.71 6.73 -10.67
N LYS A 155 19.56 7.56 -10.08
CA LYS A 155 20.78 7.08 -9.44
C LYS A 155 20.42 6.33 -8.16
N TYR A 156 21.25 5.35 -7.80
CA TYR A 156 21.10 4.60 -6.55
C TYR A 156 21.08 5.54 -5.33
N LEU A 157 20.14 5.31 -4.41
CA LEU A 157 20.11 5.89 -3.08
C LEU A 157 20.05 4.77 -2.03
N PRO A 158 20.52 5.02 -0.79
CA PRO A 158 20.27 4.10 0.32
C PRO A 158 18.77 3.84 0.48
N SER A 159 18.36 2.58 0.43
CA SER A 159 16.95 2.21 0.40
C SER A 159 16.65 0.83 0.97
N ILE A 160 15.41 0.61 1.38
CA ILE A 160 14.86 -0.70 1.76
C ILE A 160 13.55 -0.96 1.04
N LEU A 161 13.33 -2.21 0.63
CA LEU A 161 12.10 -2.64 -0.04
C LEU A 161 11.20 -3.41 0.93
N TYR A 162 9.92 -3.02 0.97
CA TYR A 162 8.88 -3.72 1.71
C TYR A 162 7.84 -4.31 0.77
N LYS A 163 7.42 -5.54 1.05
CA LYS A 163 6.16 -6.11 0.56
C LYS A 163 5.07 -5.79 1.58
N VAL A 164 4.05 -5.07 1.13
CA VAL A 164 2.87 -4.71 1.91
C VAL A 164 1.68 -5.50 1.39
N ARG A 165 1.22 -6.47 2.18
CA ARG A 165 0.00 -7.22 1.83
C ARG A 165 -1.22 -6.46 2.30
N MET A 166 -2.15 -6.23 1.39
CA MET A 166 -3.36 -5.46 1.59
C MET A 166 -4.59 -6.30 1.25
N ILE A 167 -5.56 -6.34 2.16
CA ILE A 167 -6.89 -6.89 1.88
C ILE A 167 -7.84 -5.72 1.64
N THR A 168 -8.57 -5.78 0.53
CA THR A 168 -9.55 -4.75 0.18
C THR A 168 -10.95 -5.33 0.09
N PHE A 169 -11.91 -4.60 0.64
CA PHE A 169 -13.33 -4.96 0.57
C PHE A 169 -14.07 -4.01 -0.36
N ASN A 170 -14.85 -4.55 -1.31
CA ASN A 170 -15.81 -3.77 -2.09
C ASN A 170 -17.16 -3.81 -1.38
N SER A 171 -17.45 -2.81 -0.54
CA SER A 171 -18.77 -2.65 0.09
C SER A 171 -19.80 -1.96 -0.81
N ASP A 172 -19.36 -1.29 -1.88
CA ASP A 172 -20.18 -0.25 -2.55
C ASP A 172 -20.81 -0.71 -3.87
N GLN A 173 -20.68 -1.99 -4.24
CA GLN A 173 -21.36 -2.54 -5.41
C GLN A 173 -22.32 -3.64 -4.99
N VAL A 174 -23.54 -3.24 -4.60
CA VAL A 174 -24.71 -4.12 -4.71
C VAL A 174 -24.98 -4.27 -6.20
N ASP A 175 -24.31 -5.24 -6.82
CA ASP A 175 -24.54 -5.56 -8.23
C ASP A 175 -25.88 -6.26 -8.37
N LYS A 176 -26.83 -5.52 -8.96
CA LYS A 176 -28.12 -5.94 -9.52
C LYS A 176 -28.95 -6.84 -8.60
N GLU A 177 -30.09 -6.33 -8.13
CA GLU A 177 -31.18 -7.21 -7.70
C GLU A 177 -31.50 -8.17 -8.84
N ILE A 178 -31.13 -9.45 -8.69
CA ILE A 178 -31.56 -10.48 -9.61
C ILE A 178 -32.99 -10.82 -9.18
N PRO A 179 -34.03 -10.54 -10.00
CA PRO A 179 -35.38 -10.89 -9.65
C PRO A 179 -35.46 -12.42 -9.51
N LYS A 180 -36.08 -12.87 -8.41
CA LYS A 180 -36.38 -14.28 -8.18
C LYS A 180 -37.22 -14.78 -9.35
N ILE A 181 -36.68 -15.68 -10.17
CA ILE A 181 -37.47 -16.43 -11.16
C ILE A 181 -38.49 -17.28 -10.40
N SER A 182 -39.72 -16.79 -10.30
CA SER A 182 -40.87 -17.55 -9.82
C SER A 182 -41.64 -18.01 -11.05
N GLY A 183 -41.32 -19.20 -11.56
CA GLY A 183 -41.93 -19.66 -12.80
C GLY A 183 -41.56 -21.08 -13.17
N LEU A 184 -41.99 -22.04 -12.36
CA LEU A 184 -42.37 -23.38 -12.84
C LEU A 184 -43.70 -23.72 -12.14
N GLY A 185 -44.72 -22.94 -12.47
CA GLY A 185 -46.10 -23.37 -12.34
C GLY A 185 -46.37 -24.39 -13.44
N GLY A 186 -45.86 -25.60 -13.25
CA GLY A 186 -46.29 -26.77 -14.00
C GLY A 186 -47.48 -27.36 -13.28
N ASP A 187 -48.64 -26.73 -13.44
CA ASP A 187 -49.91 -27.32 -13.01
C ASP A 187 -50.80 -27.58 -14.23
N VAL A 188 -51.00 -28.88 -14.43
CA VAL A 188 -52.15 -29.62 -14.96
C VAL A 188 -52.56 -29.49 -16.44
N SER A 189 -52.50 -30.63 -17.13
CA SER A 189 -53.71 -31.33 -17.60
C SER A 189 -53.46 -32.84 -17.58
#